data_AF-A0A7K9WSP1-F1
#
_entry.id   AF-A0A7K9WSP1-F1
#
_cell.length_a   1.000
_cell.length_b   1.000
_cell.length_c   1.000
_cell.angle_alpha   90.00
_cell.angle_beta   90.00
_cell.angle_gamma   90.00
#
_symmetry.space_group_name_H-M   'P 1'
#
loop_
_entity.id
_entity.type
_entity.pdbx_description
1 polymer ?
#
loop_
_entity_poly.entity_id
_entity_poly.type
_entity_poly.pdbx_seq_one_letter_code
_entity_poly.pdbx_strand_id
1 'polypeptide(L)'
;MARRQRAKAAAAGKRRAPAALPSPASSSEDETDEAPEEVSFGVAREAAVAERQLVGEAARRHRELLKEKRRRHQELFAEQKKRRLLPEAVLQELQELQDVSARPAEQAAEDDPGEEFEDGAAQLAEGQAQAEVKEKKSKKSKGARTKGNYMAVCLKDHSASGLHQQLARDFLNAQLYGPHTNRVQANEFFSLANKKDPVKKAAVQFVDKSWGQDKKEKAARFKKRWVA
;
A
#
# COMPACT_ATOMS: atom_id res chain seq x y z
N MET A 1 -14.01 -45.25 2.74
CA MET A 1 -14.73 -44.75 3.94
C MET A 1 -13.72 -44.17 4.93
N ALA A 2 -13.56 -42.85 4.99
CA ALA A 2 -12.77 -42.20 6.03
C ALA A 2 -13.40 -40.82 6.34
N ARG A 3 -14.21 -40.77 7.40
CA ARG A 3 -14.85 -39.55 7.90
C ARG A 3 -13.81 -38.76 8.71
N ARG A 4 -13.37 -37.61 8.20
CA ARG A 4 -12.62 -36.62 9.01
C ARG A 4 -13.60 -35.76 9.79
N GLN A 5 -13.68 -35.98 11.08
CA GLN A 5 -14.39 -35.12 12.03
C GLN A 5 -13.58 -33.82 12.22
N ARG A 6 -14.22 -32.66 12.03
CA ARG A 6 -13.65 -31.36 12.39
C ARG A 6 -14.11 -31.00 13.80
N ALA A 7 -13.16 -30.91 14.73
CA ALA A 7 -13.38 -30.37 16.07
C ALA A 7 -13.64 -28.86 15.99
N LYS A 8 -14.72 -28.39 16.62
CA LYS A 8 -14.98 -26.97 16.91
C LYS A 8 -14.28 -26.62 18.23
N ALA A 9 -13.26 -25.78 18.17
CA ALA A 9 -12.69 -25.15 19.37
C ALA A 9 -13.53 -23.91 19.71
N ALA A 10 -14.17 -23.93 20.88
CA ALA A 10 -14.81 -22.76 21.48
C ALA A 10 -13.73 -21.94 22.20
N ALA A 11 -13.45 -20.73 21.72
CA ALA A 11 -12.59 -19.78 22.41
C ALA A 11 -13.45 -18.95 23.40
N ALA A 12 -13.43 -19.35 24.67
CA ALA A 12 -13.93 -18.53 25.77
C ALA A 12 -12.93 -17.39 26.06
N GLY A 13 -13.15 -16.23 25.45
CA GLY A 13 -12.41 -15.00 25.76
C GLY A 13 -13.03 -14.27 26.95
N LYS A 14 -12.24 -14.09 28.01
CA LYS A 14 -12.57 -13.30 29.20
C LYS A 14 -12.93 -11.86 28.83
N ARG A 15 -14.10 -11.40 29.29
CA ARG A 15 -14.55 -10.01 29.17
C ARG A 15 -13.68 -9.12 30.05
N ARG A 16 -13.04 -8.12 29.46
CA ARG A 16 -12.41 -6.99 30.16
C ARG A 16 -13.40 -5.83 30.13
N ALA A 17 -13.72 -5.27 31.30
CA ALA A 17 -14.64 -4.15 31.44
C ALA A 17 -14.13 -2.91 30.68
N PRO A 18 -15.03 -2.10 30.06
CA PRO A 18 -14.61 -0.85 29.43
C PRO A 18 -14.25 0.20 30.49
N ALA A 19 -13.16 0.92 30.22
CA ALA A 19 -12.64 2.01 31.03
C ALA A 19 -13.61 3.21 31.04
N ALA A 20 -13.68 3.88 32.20
CA ALA A 20 -14.49 5.06 32.44
C ALA A 20 -14.12 6.22 31.51
N LEU A 21 -15.14 6.90 30.98
CA LEU A 21 -15.04 8.13 30.20
C LEU A 21 -14.74 9.33 31.12
N PRO A 22 -14.01 10.36 30.63
CA PRO A 22 -13.82 11.60 31.39
C PRO A 22 -15.11 12.44 31.40
N SER A 23 -15.48 12.95 32.58
CA SER A 23 -16.60 13.87 32.78
C SER A 23 -16.37 15.19 32.02
N PRO A 24 -17.34 15.70 31.25
CA PRO A 24 -17.25 17.06 30.71
C PRO A 24 -17.46 18.08 31.83
N ALA A 25 -16.57 19.07 31.85
CA ALA A 25 -16.64 20.22 32.72
C ALA A 25 -17.96 20.98 32.49
N SER A 26 -18.56 21.39 33.61
CA SER A 26 -19.70 22.29 33.68
C SER A 26 -19.34 23.62 32.98
N SER A 27 -20.03 23.90 31.87
CA SER A 27 -20.13 25.24 31.30
C SER A 27 -21.60 25.45 30.97
N SER A 28 -22.13 26.48 31.58
CA SER A 28 -23.53 26.81 31.76
C SER A 28 -24.10 27.62 30.59
N GLU A 29 -25.44 27.61 30.52
CA GLU A 29 -26.34 28.63 29.95
C GLU A 29 -26.59 28.58 28.43
N ASP A 30 -27.54 27.74 28.02
CA ASP A 30 -28.81 28.13 27.35
C ASP A 30 -29.61 26.85 27.01
N GLU A 31 -30.50 26.45 27.92
CA GLU A 31 -31.46 25.35 27.73
C GLU A 31 -32.70 25.86 26.99
N THR A 32 -32.75 25.69 25.67
CA THR A 32 -34.02 25.31 25.04
C THR A 32 -34.21 23.82 25.24
N ASP A 33 -34.85 23.47 26.35
CA ASP A 33 -35.31 22.12 26.67
C ASP A 33 -36.48 21.75 25.73
N GLU A 34 -36.15 21.51 24.45
CA GLU A 34 -37.07 20.88 23.50
C GLU A 34 -37.14 19.40 23.90
N ALA A 35 -38.11 19.08 24.76
CA ALA A 35 -38.38 17.72 25.20
C ALA A 35 -38.38 16.76 23.99
N PRO A 36 -37.72 15.59 24.10
CA PRO A 36 -37.71 14.64 23.00
C PRO A 36 -39.15 14.33 22.59
N GLU A 37 -39.43 14.43 21.29
CA GLU A 37 -40.76 14.17 20.74
C GLU A 37 -41.32 12.89 21.38
N GLU A 38 -42.50 12.99 21.99
CA GLU A 38 -43.17 11.88 22.64
C GLU A 38 -43.69 10.90 21.56
N VAL A 39 -42.76 10.18 20.94
CA VAL A 39 -43.09 9.17 19.93
C VAL A 39 -43.67 7.96 20.65
N SER A 40 -44.90 7.61 20.31
CA SER A 40 -45.53 6.41 20.87
C SER A 40 -44.65 5.16 20.63
N PHE A 41 -44.65 4.24 21.59
CA PHE A 41 -43.87 3.00 21.51
C PHE A 41 -44.13 2.18 20.22
N GLY A 42 -45.31 2.33 19.59
CA GLY A 42 -45.63 1.73 18.30
C GLY A 42 -44.79 2.32 17.16
N VAL A 43 -44.75 3.65 17.06
CA VAL A 43 -43.95 4.37 16.05
C VAL A 43 -42.45 4.11 16.25
N ALA A 44 -41.98 4.11 17.50
CA ALA A 44 -40.58 3.79 17.81
C ALA A 44 -40.20 2.35 17.38
N ARG A 45 -41.11 1.38 17.54
CA ARG A 45 -40.90 0.00 17.07
C ARG A 45 -40.88 -0.09 15.55
N GLU A 46 -41.78 0.59 14.86
CA GLU A 46 -41.83 0.62 13.40
C GLU A 46 -40.59 1.27 12.80
N ALA A 47 -40.14 2.40 13.38
CA ALA A 47 -38.90 3.06 12.99
C ALA A 47 -37.68 2.14 13.17
N ALA A 48 -37.54 1.48 14.32
CA ALA A 48 -36.44 0.55 14.57
C ALA A 48 -36.44 -0.65 13.60
N VAL A 49 -37.62 -1.15 13.21
CA VAL A 49 -37.75 -2.22 12.22
C VAL A 49 -37.36 -1.73 10.83
N ALA A 50 -37.82 -0.54 10.43
CA ALA A 50 -37.47 0.09 9.15
C ALA A 50 -35.97 0.34 9.05
N GLU A 51 -35.33 0.88 10.10
CA GLU A 51 -33.89 1.07 10.15
C GLU A 51 -33.12 -0.24 9.98
N ARG A 52 -33.55 -1.32 10.67
CA ARG A 52 -32.95 -2.64 10.51
C ARG A 52 -33.05 -3.15 9.06
N GLN A 53 -34.17 -2.91 8.40
CA GLN A 53 -34.36 -3.28 6.98
C GLN A 53 -33.45 -2.45 6.08
N LEU A 54 -33.40 -1.13 6.26
CA LEU A 54 -32.55 -0.22 5.49
C LEU A 54 -31.05 -0.58 5.62
N VAL A 55 -30.59 -0.88 6.84
CA VAL A 55 -29.21 -1.34 7.08
C VAL A 55 -28.93 -2.65 6.34
N GLY A 56 -29.88 -3.59 6.38
CA GLY A 56 -29.80 -4.85 5.65
C GLY A 56 -29.72 -4.66 4.12
N GLU A 57 -30.53 -3.75 3.57
CA GLU A 57 -30.51 -3.40 2.15
C GLU A 57 -29.23 -2.68 1.75
N ALA A 58 -28.74 -1.73 2.55
CA ALA A 58 -27.49 -1.03 2.31
C ALA A 58 -26.32 -2.03 2.21
N ALA A 59 -26.29 -3.03 3.09
CA ALA A 59 -25.29 -4.10 3.04
C ALA A 59 -25.40 -4.95 1.75
N ARG A 60 -26.61 -5.22 1.26
CA ARG A 60 -26.83 -5.94 -0.01
C ARG A 60 -26.36 -5.11 -1.21
N ARG A 61 -26.77 -3.84 -1.29
CA ARG A 61 -26.35 -2.90 -2.35
C ARG A 61 -24.82 -2.75 -2.37
N HIS A 62 -24.19 -2.64 -1.21
CA HIS A 62 -22.73 -2.59 -1.11
C HIS A 62 -22.06 -3.86 -1.67
N ARG A 63 -22.61 -5.04 -1.36
CA ARG A 63 -22.11 -6.31 -1.91
C ARG A 63 -22.26 -6.38 -3.44
N GLU A 64 -23.34 -5.84 -3.98
CA GLU A 64 -23.58 -5.77 -5.44
C GLU A 64 -22.60 -4.84 -6.14
N LEU A 65 -22.35 -3.65 -5.59
CA LEU A 65 -21.35 -2.72 -6.12
C LEU A 65 -19.94 -3.34 -6.17
N LEU A 66 -19.56 -4.12 -5.16
CA LEU A 66 -18.27 -4.84 -5.18
C LEU A 66 -18.20 -5.91 -6.28
N LYS A 67 -19.30 -6.62 -6.54
CA LYS A 67 -19.38 -7.59 -7.64
C LYS A 67 -19.31 -6.87 -8.99
N GLU A 68 -19.99 -5.76 -9.14
CA GLU A 68 -19.98 -4.95 -10.36
C GLU A 68 -18.58 -4.40 -10.64
N LYS A 69 -17.88 -3.86 -9.63
CA LYS A 69 -16.47 -3.45 -9.77
C LYS A 69 -15.58 -4.59 -10.26
N ARG A 70 -15.79 -5.81 -9.74
CA ARG A 70 -15.07 -7.00 -10.19
C ARG A 70 -15.38 -7.33 -11.66
N ARG A 71 -16.64 -7.27 -12.07
CA ARG A 71 -17.06 -7.49 -13.47
C ARG A 71 -16.43 -6.46 -14.41
N ARG A 72 -16.53 -5.17 -14.09
CA ARG A 72 -15.90 -4.08 -14.88
C ARG A 72 -14.40 -4.28 -15.03
N HIS A 73 -13.70 -4.71 -13.98
CA HIS A 73 -12.26 -4.99 -14.06
C HIS A 73 -11.96 -6.18 -14.97
N GLN A 74 -12.79 -7.23 -14.95
CA GLN A 74 -12.65 -8.37 -15.85
C GLN A 74 -12.92 -7.97 -17.31
N GLU A 75 -13.94 -7.15 -17.55
CA GLU A 75 -14.28 -6.61 -18.87
C GLU A 75 -13.12 -5.78 -19.44
N LEU A 76 -12.57 -4.85 -18.65
CA LEU A 76 -11.41 -4.07 -19.06
C LEU A 76 -10.20 -4.94 -19.37
N PHE A 77 -9.97 -6.01 -18.59
CA PHE A 77 -8.88 -6.95 -18.88
C PHE A 77 -9.12 -7.70 -20.19
N ALA A 78 -10.35 -8.16 -20.42
CA ALA A 78 -10.73 -8.83 -21.67
C ALA A 78 -10.61 -7.89 -22.87
N GLU A 79 -11.07 -6.64 -22.76
CA GLU A 79 -10.92 -5.62 -23.80
C GLU A 79 -9.46 -5.29 -24.07
N GLN A 80 -8.64 -5.14 -23.02
CA GLN A 80 -7.20 -4.93 -23.18
C GLN A 80 -6.56 -6.13 -23.87
N LYS A 81 -6.91 -7.37 -23.52
CA LYS A 81 -6.42 -8.56 -24.20
C LYS A 81 -6.83 -8.58 -25.67
N LYS A 82 -8.09 -8.27 -25.99
CA LYS A 82 -8.57 -8.12 -27.37
C LYS A 82 -7.81 -7.04 -28.15
N ARG A 83 -7.54 -5.88 -27.54
CA ARG A 83 -6.75 -4.80 -28.16
C ARG A 83 -5.25 -5.08 -28.28
N ARG A 84 -4.72 -6.00 -27.47
CA ARG A 84 -3.32 -6.46 -27.54
C ARG A 84 -3.12 -7.58 -28.55
N LEU A 85 -4.19 -8.24 -28.98
CA LEU A 85 -4.17 -9.14 -30.12
C LEU A 85 -4.10 -8.30 -31.40
N LEU A 86 -3.39 -8.81 -32.40
CA LEU A 86 -3.38 -8.21 -33.73
C LEU A 86 -4.83 -8.22 -34.27
N PRO A 87 -5.24 -7.20 -35.04
CA PRO A 87 -6.56 -7.18 -35.65
C PRO A 87 -6.83 -8.50 -36.37
N GLU A 88 -8.05 -9.05 -36.23
CA GLU A 88 -8.40 -10.36 -36.77
C GLU A 88 -8.10 -10.49 -38.27
N ALA A 89 -8.22 -9.39 -39.03
CA ALA A 89 -7.84 -9.33 -40.45
C ALA A 89 -6.37 -9.73 -40.69
N VAL A 90 -5.43 -9.28 -39.85
CA VAL A 90 -4.01 -9.62 -39.99
C VAL A 90 -3.75 -11.08 -39.60
N LEU A 91 -4.49 -11.60 -38.61
CA LEU A 91 -4.39 -13.01 -38.23
C LEU A 91 -4.96 -13.93 -39.32
N GLN A 92 -6.05 -13.52 -39.98
CA GLN A 92 -6.63 -14.23 -41.11
C GLN A 92 -5.67 -14.23 -42.30
N GLU A 93 -5.04 -13.10 -42.63
CA GLU A 93 -4.00 -13.03 -43.68
C GLU A 93 -2.81 -13.97 -43.40
N LEU A 94 -2.33 -14.03 -42.16
CA LEU A 94 -1.25 -14.95 -41.79
C LEU A 94 -1.67 -16.42 -41.87
N GLN A 95 -2.92 -16.73 -41.54
CA GLN A 95 -3.46 -18.08 -41.65
C GLN A 95 -3.65 -18.49 -43.11
N GLU A 96 -4.17 -17.61 -43.97
CA GLU A 96 -4.27 -17.85 -45.42
C GLU A 96 -2.89 -18.06 -46.06
N LEU A 97 -1.88 -17.28 -45.66
CA LEU A 97 -0.50 -17.49 -46.12
C LEU A 97 0.07 -18.85 -45.66
N GLN A 98 -0.27 -19.29 -44.45
CA GLN A 98 0.14 -20.59 -43.95
C GLN A 98 -0.55 -21.73 -44.71
N ASP A 99 -1.85 -21.60 -44.99
CA ASP A 99 -2.65 -22.57 -45.75
C ASP A 99 -2.24 -22.61 -47.23
N VAL A 100 -1.82 -21.49 -47.81
CA VAL A 100 -1.21 -21.44 -49.16
C VAL A 100 0.15 -22.14 -49.18
N SER A 101 0.96 -22.02 -48.11
CA SER A 101 2.23 -22.74 -47.98
C SER A 101 2.07 -24.25 -47.71
N ALA A 102 0.92 -24.67 -47.18
CA ALA A 102 0.60 -26.06 -46.86
C ALA A 102 -0.04 -26.82 -48.05
N ARG A 103 -0.28 -26.17 -49.19
CA ARG A 103 -0.60 -26.90 -50.44
C ARG A 103 0.67 -27.62 -50.91
N PRO A 104 0.61 -28.92 -51.25
CA PRO A 104 1.79 -29.63 -51.76
C PRO A 104 2.17 -29.01 -53.10
N ALA A 105 3.31 -28.31 -53.14
CA ALA A 105 3.96 -27.93 -54.37
C ALA A 105 4.66 -29.17 -54.93
N GLU A 106 4.09 -29.75 -55.98
CA GLU A 106 4.84 -30.62 -56.86
C GLU A 106 5.84 -29.77 -57.68
N GLN A 107 7.10 -30.22 -57.69
CA GLN A 107 8.22 -29.90 -58.62
C GLN A 107 8.93 -28.54 -58.38
N ALA A 108 10.26 -28.38 -58.42
CA ALA A 108 11.38 -29.16 -58.97
C ALA A 108 12.70 -28.79 -58.24
N ALA A 109 13.72 -29.65 -58.38
CA ALA A 109 15.06 -29.61 -57.79
C ALA A 109 15.98 -28.48 -58.31
N GLU A 110 16.95 -28.04 -57.49
CA GLU A 110 18.41 -28.30 -57.64
C GLU A 110 19.29 -27.46 -56.69
N ASP A 111 20.39 -28.11 -56.28
CA ASP A 111 21.72 -27.65 -55.85
C ASP A 111 22.06 -27.04 -54.48
N ASP A 112 22.94 -27.80 -53.80
CA ASP A 112 23.90 -27.52 -52.72
C ASP A 112 25.23 -27.00 -53.33
N PRO A 113 26.08 -26.19 -52.67
CA PRO A 113 27.04 -26.70 -51.68
C PRO A 113 27.32 -25.80 -50.45
N GLY A 114 27.44 -26.45 -49.28
CA GLY A 114 28.59 -26.46 -48.36
C GLY A 114 29.28 -25.16 -47.91
N GLU A 115 29.49 -25.02 -46.59
CA GLU A 115 30.79 -24.83 -45.90
C GLU A 115 30.55 -24.61 -44.38
N GLU A 116 31.17 -25.47 -43.58
CA GLU A 116 31.28 -25.38 -42.11
C GLU A 116 32.26 -24.26 -41.75
N PHE A 117 32.13 -23.55 -40.61
CA PHE A 117 33.28 -23.17 -39.78
C PHE A 117 32.86 -22.72 -38.37
N GLU A 118 33.71 -23.11 -37.43
CA GLU A 118 33.56 -23.19 -36.00
C GLU A 118 33.73 -21.87 -35.22
N ASP A 119 33.23 -21.93 -33.98
CA ASP A 119 33.61 -21.28 -32.73
C ASP A 119 34.69 -20.16 -32.71
N GLY A 120 34.36 -19.09 -31.96
CA GLY A 120 35.31 -18.04 -31.61
C GLY A 120 34.82 -17.07 -30.54
N ALA A 121 34.43 -17.58 -29.37
CA ALA A 121 34.14 -16.76 -28.19
C ALA A 121 35.44 -16.21 -27.56
N ALA A 122 35.81 -14.98 -27.88
CA ALA A 122 36.91 -14.27 -27.24
C ALA A 122 36.40 -13.27 -26.19
N GLN A 123 36.96 -13.45 -24.99
CA GLN A 123 36.60 -12.83 -23.73
C GLN A 123 36.96 -11.35 -23.66
N LEU A 124 36.10 -10.63 -22.95
CA LEU A 124 36.32 -9.29 -22.44
C LEU A 124 37.45 -9.31 -21.40
N ALA A 125 38.48 -8.49 -21.60
CA ALA A 125 39.44 -8.14 -20.57
C ALA A 125 39.60 -6.63 -20.50
N GLU A 126 39.52 -6.11 -19.27
CA GLU A 126 40.18 -4.93 -18.67
C GLU A 126 40.42 -3.70 -19.58
N GLY A 127 40.05 -2.48 -19.22
CA GLY A 127 40.01 -1.90 -17.89
C GLY A 127 40.51 -0.45 -18.01
N GLN A 128 40.16 0.36 -17.00
CA GLN A 128 40.79 1.62 -16.59
C GLN A 128 40.44 2.97 -17.26
N ALA A 129 40.23 3.91 -16.32
CA ALA A 129 40.56 5.33 -16.33
C ALA A 129 39.77 6.24 -17.30
N GLN A 130 38.86 7.06 -16.77
CA GLN A 130 39.16 8.42 -16.29
C GLN A 130 39.94 9.25 -17.32
N ALA A 131 39.23 10.13 -18.03
CA ALA A 131 39.57 11.55 -18.15
C ALA A 131 38.73 12.22 -19.24
N GLU A 132 38.08 13.30 -18.81
CA GLU A 132 37.97 14.55 -19.55
C GLU A 132 37.08 14.64 -20.80
N VAL A 133 36.03 15.42 -20.57
CA VAL A 133 35.25 16.25 -21.49
C VAL A 133 35.98 16.51 -22.81
N LYS A 134 35.58 15.76 -23.85
CA LYS A 134 35.62 16.24 -25.23
C LYS A 134 34.20 16.16 -25.78
N GLU A 135 33.66 17.34 -26.10
CA GLU A 135 32.47 17.46 -26.95
C GLU A 135 32.68 16.65 -28.24
N LYS A 136 32.09 15.46 -28.27
CA LYS A 136 31.86 14.74 -29.52
C LYS A 136 30.39 14.89 -29.84
N LYS A 137 30.14 15.64 -30.92
CA LYS A 137 28.87 15.79 -31.63
C LYS A 137 28.27 14.39 -31.87
N SER A 138 27.50 13.90 -30.91
CA SER A 138 26.85 12.61 -31.01
C SER A 138 25.72 12.76 -32.02
N LYS A 139 25.83 11.98 -33.08
CA LYS A 139 24.80 11.76 -34.08
C LYS A 139 23.57 11.30 -33.30
N LYS A 140 22.60 12.22 -33.08
CA LYS A 140 21.33 11.93 -32.41
C LYS A 140 20.73 10.73 -33.10
N SER A 141 20.80 9.55 -32.48
CA SER A 141 19.93 8.45 -32.83
C SER A 141 18.51 9.01 -32.66
N LYS A 142 17.78 9.08 -33.77
CA LYS A 142 16.35 9.40 -33.76
C LYS A 142 15.62 8.17 -33.21
N GLY A 143 15.88 7.86 -31.93
CA GLY A 143 15.15 6.87 -31.16
C GLY A 143 13.86 7.52 -30.67
N ALA A 144 12.74 6.98 -31.15
CA ALA A 144 11.35 7.20 -30.75
C ALA A 144 11.08 8.41 -29.82
N ARG A 145 10.42 9.43 -30.38
CA ARG A 145 9.80 10.57 -29.70
C ARG A 145 9.12 10.11 -28.39
N THR A 146 9.77 10.28 -27.25
CA THR A 146 9.16 10.03 -25.94
C THR A 146 8.01 11.01 -25.79
N LYS A 147 6.78 10.48 -25.87
CA LYS A 147 5.57 11.27 -25.66
C LYS A 147 5.59 11.78 -24.22
N GLY A 148 5.83 13.09 -24.07
CA GLY A 148 5.58 13.97 -22.92
C GLY A 148 5.72 13.39 -21.52
N ASN A 149 6.63 13.95 -20.72
CA ASN A 149 6.64 13.72 -19.27
C ASN A 149 5.38 14.37 -18.67
N TYR A 150 4.46 13.57 -18.14
CA TYR A 150 3.30 14.06 -17.41
C TYR A 150 3.67 14.28 -15.95
N MET A 151 3.52 15.51 -15.47
CA MET A 151 3.46 15.78 -14.03
C MET A 151 1.99 15.86 -13.63
N ALA A 152 1.54 14.86 -12.89
CA ALA A 152 0.27 14.96 -12.19
C ALA A 152 0.46 15.92 -11.00
N VAL A 153 -0.16 17.11 -11.09
CA VAL A 153 -0.25 18.04 -9.96
C VAL A 153 -1.57 17.76 -9.25
N CYS A 154 -1.51 17.26 -8.02
CA CYS A 154 -2.70 17.14 -7.18
C CYS A 154 -3.20 18.54 -6.83
N LEU A 155 -4.34 18.93 -7.40
CA LEU A 155 -5.09 20.13 -7.00
C LEU A 155 -5.59 19.91 -5.56
N LYS A 156 -5.22 20.84 -4.67
CA LYS A 156 -5.49 20.75 -3.23
C LYS A 156 -6.94 21.09 -2.92
N ASP A 157 -7.83 20.12 -3.05
CA ASP A 157 -9.13 20.11 -2.36
C ASP A 157 -8.96 19.79 -0.84
N HIS A 158 -7.82 20.16 -0.25
CA HIS A 158 -7.27 19.52 0.96
C HIS A 158 -7.35 20.39 2.22
N SER A 159 -8.01 21.55 2.20
CA SER A 159 -7.94 22.48 3.34
C SER A 159 -8.73 21.98 4.57
N ALA A 160 -9.98 21.56 4.40
CA ALA A 160 -10.80 21.04 5.51
C ALA A 160 -10.44 19.59 5.90
N SER A 161 -10.21 18.73 4.90
CA SER A 161 -9.71 17.37 5.08
C SER A 161 -8.30 17.36 5.69
N GLY A 162 -7.52 18.42 5.45
CA GLY A 162 -6.16 18.57 5.93
C GLY A 162 -6.08 18.78 7.43
N LEU A 163 -6.95 19.62 8.01
CA LEU A 163 -6.98 19.86 9.46
C LEU A 163 -7.36 18.59 10.23
N HIS A 164 -8.44 17.91 9.84
CA HIS A 164 -8.83 16.67 10.51
C HIS A 164 -7.79 15.56 10.32
N GLN A 165 -7.15 15.48 9.15
CA GLN A 165 -6.07 14.54 8.89
C GLN A 165 -4.80 14.88 9.70
N GLN A 166 -4.48 16.16 9.89
CA GLN A 166 -3.37 16.60 10.74
C GLN A 166 -3.66 16.24 12.19
N LEU A 167 -4.85 16.57 12.71
CA LEU A 167 -5.26 16.17 14.06
C LEU A 167 -5.21 14.65 14.26
N ALA A 168 -5.68 13.87 13.29
CA ALA A 168 -5.60 12.41 13.35
C ALA A 168 -4.14 11.91 13.34
N ARG A 169 -3.27 12.52 12.52
CA ARG A 169 -1.83 12.20 12.50
C ARG A 169 -1.17 12.54 13.83
N ASP A 170 -1.45 13.71 14.38
CA ASP A 170 -0.90 14.18 15.64
C ASP A 170 -1.37 13.32 16.80
N PHE A 171 -2.65 12.94 16.81
CA PHE A 171 -3.19 11.97 17.76
C PHE A 171 -2.46 10.63 17.69
N LEU A 172 -2.30 10.05 16.49
CA LEU A 172 -1.56 8.80 16.32
C LEU A 172 -0.09 8.95 16.73
N ASN A 173 0.54 10.09 16.42
CA ASN A 173 1.91 10.36 16.80
C ASN A 173 2.08 10.47 18.32
N ALA A 174 1.17 11.16 19.01
CA ALA A 174 1.19 11.27 20.46
C ALA A 174 0.96 9.90 21.14
N GLN A 175 0.05 9.08 20.60
CA GLN A 175 -0.27 7.76 21.17
C GLN A 175 0.78 6.68 20.87
N LEU A 176 1.42 6.72 19.70
CA LEU A 176 2.36 5.68 19.28
C LEU A 176 3.83 6.06 19.46
N TYR A 177 4.18 7.34 19.30
CA TYR A 177 5.54 7.86 19.28
C TYR A 177 5.75 9.00 20.30
N GLY A 178 4.88 9.11 21.31
CA GLY A 178 4.95 10.14 22.34
C GLY A 178 6.03 9.88 23.42
N PRO A 179 6.20 10.81 24.39
CA PRO A 179 7.28 10.76 25.39
C PRO A 179 7.31 9.50 26.26
N HIS A 180 6.18 8.81 26.39
CA HIS A 180 6.03 7.61 27.21
C HIS A 180 6.01 6.32 26.39
N THR A 181 6.19 6.41 25.06
CA THR A 181 6.24 5.24 24.20
C THR A 181 7.68 4.98 23.79
N ASN A 182 8.07 3.72 23.88
CA ASN A 182 9.42 3.31 23.50
C ASN A 182 9.54 2.99 22.01
N ARG A 183 8.70 3.59 21.17
CA ARG A 183 8.64 3.29 19.73
C ARG A 183 9.22 4.47 18.96
N VAL A 184 10.11 4.18 18.03
CA VAL A 184 10.75 5.18 17.15
C VAL A 184 9.95 5.33 15.87
N GLN A 185 9.85 6.54 15.33
CA GLN A 185 9.17 6.77 14.05
C GLN A 185 9.91 6.04 12.91
N ALA A 186 9.18 5.54 11.90
CA ALA A 186 9.80 4.84 10.77
C ALA A 186 10.87 5.68 10.07
N ASN A 187 10.61 6.98 9.88
CA ASN A 187 11.56 7.90 9.24
C ASN A 187 12.85 8.06 10.04
N GLU A 188 12.76 8.09 11.37
CA GLU A 188 13.92 8.17 12.26
C GLU A 188 14.68 6.84 12.29
N PHE A 189 13.96 5.71 12.34
CA PHE A 189 14.56 4.38 12.35
C PHE A 189 15.31 4.08 11.04
N PHE A 190 14.77 4.48 9.89
CA PHE A 190 15.42 4.32 8.59
C PHE A 190 16.30 5.52 8.18
N SER A 191 16.50 6.49 9.08
CA SER A 191 17.32 7.66 8.79
C SER A 191 18.78 7.28 8.52
N LEU A 192 19.46 8.08 7.69
CA LEU A 192 20.89 7.90 7.44
C LEU A 192 21.73 8.07 8.71
N ALA A 193 21.28 8.89 9.67
CA ALA A 193 21.91 9.02 10.97
C ALA A 193 21.93 7.66 11.69
N ASN A 194 20.76 7.03 11.87
CA ASN A 194 20.67 5.72 12.50
C ASN A 194 21.44 4.63 11.74
N LYS A 195 21.53 4.74 10.41
CA LYS A 195 22.29 3.81 9.58
C LYS A 195 23.81 3.94 9.78
N LYS A 196 24.30 5.16 10.00
CA LYS A 196 25.73 5.46 10.17
C LYS A 196 26.19 5.31 11.62
N ASP A 197 25.27 5.34 12.58
CA ASP A 197 25.57 5.20 14.00
C ASP A 197 26.20 3.82 14.30
N PRO A 198 27.27 3.75 15.14
CA PRO A 198 27.91 2.48 15.50
C PRO A 198 26.96 1.58 16.31
N VAL A 199 26.05 2.17 17.08
CA VAL A 199 24.98 1.48 17.80
C VAL A 199 23.64 1.87 17.19
N LYS A 200 23.03 0.95 16.45
CA LYS A 200 21.73 1.17 15.81
C LYS A 200 20.63 1.33 16.85
N LYS A 201 19.81 2.38 16.70
CA LYS A 201 18.57 2.57 17.44
C LYS A 201 17.58 1.47 17.05
N ALA A 202 16.95 0.85 18.04
CA ALA A 202 15.91 -0.15 17.83
C ALA A 202 14.58 0.52 17.47
N ALA A 203 13.74 -0.16 16.67
CA ALA A 203 12.42 0.34 16.31
C ALA A 203 11.48 0.42 17.52
N VAL A 204 11.64 -0.51 18.46
CA VAL A 204 10.96 -0.53 19.77
C VAL A 204 12.00 -0.83 20.84
N GLN A 205 12.04 -0.03 21.89
CA GLN A 205 12.80 -0.30 23.10
C GLN A 205 11.86 -0.94 24.12
N PHE A 206 12.28 -2.01 24.79
CA PHE A 206 11.42 -2.66 25.80
C PHE A 206 11.67 -2.10 27.20
N VAL A 207 12.79 -1.42 27.41
CA VAL A 207 13.24 -0.90 28.69
C VAL A 207 13.82 0.49 28.49
N ASP A 208 13.38 1.43 29.32
CA ASP A 208 13.85 2.81 29.33
C ASP A 208 15.31 2.84 29.79
N LYS A 209 16.23 3.10 28.85
CA LYS A 209 17.67 3.16 29.15
C LYS A 209 18.02 4.35 30.07
N SER A 210 17.22 5.41 30.04
CA SER A 210 17.37 6.61 30.88
C SER A 210 17.01 6.37 32.35
N TRP A 211 16.12 5.42 32.66
CA TRP A 211 15.67 5.14 34.04
C TRP A 211 16.85 4.84 34.99
N GLY A 212 17.84 4.09 34.50
CA GLY A 212 19.04 3.78 35.27
C GLY A 212 19.96 4.99 35.49
N GLN A 213 20.00 5.92 34.54
CA GLN A 213 20.79 7.14 34.63
C GLN A 213 20.20 8.11 35.66
N ASP A 214 18.89 8.32 35.62
CA ASP A 214 18.18 9.19 36.59
C ASP A 214 18.38 8.72 38.04
N LYS A 215 18.31 7.40 38.27
CA LYS A 215 18.59 6.84 39.61
C LYS A 215 20.03 7.04 40.03
N LYS A 216 20.99 6.86 39.12
CA LYS A 216 22.42 7.12 39.39
C LYS A 216 22.66 8.58 39.72
N GLU A 217 22.05 9.50 38.98
CA GLU A 217 22.15 10.93 39.26
C GLU A 217 21.51 11.32 40.60
N LYS A 218 20.29 10.83 40.88
CA LYS A 218 19.64 11.05 42.18
C LYS A 218 20.50 10.53 43.32
N ALA A 219 21.09 9.34 43.17
CA ALA A 219 22.01 8.78 44.16
C ALA A 219 23.28 9.63 44.31
N ALA A 220 23.86 10.13 43.22
CA ALA A 220 25.02 11.01 43.25
C ALA A 220 24.70 12.36 43.93
N ARG A 221 23.55 12.96 43.61
CA ARG A 221 23.05 14.19 44.27
C ARG A 221 22.81 13.96 45.75
N PHE A 222 22.26 12.81 46.13
CA PHE A 222 22.05 12.44 47.52
C PHE A 222 23.37 12.27 48.28
N LYS A 223 24.35 11.54 47.71
CA LYS A 223 25.70 11.40 48.29
C LYS A 223 26.37 12.77 48.52
N LYS A 224 26.27 13.70 47.56
CA LYS A 224 26.82 15.06 47.71
C LYS A 224 26.19 15.85 48.87
N ARG A 225 24.91 15.62 49.18
CA ARG A 225 24.22 16.30 50.30
C ARG A 225 24.58 15.75 51.67
N TRP A 226 25.07 14.52 51.74
CA TRP A 226 25.41 13.84 53.00
C TRP A 226 26.88 13.99 53.41
N VAL A 227 27.75 14.36 52.48
CA VAL A 227 29.19 14.54 52.71
C VAL A 227 29.52 16.01 53.01
N ALA A 228 28.50 16.88 53.12
CA ALA A 228 28.63 18.27 53.52
C ALA A 228 28.38 18.45 55.03
#